data_AF-A0A972J5Y4-F1
#
_entry.id   AF-A0A972J5Y4-F1
#
_cell.length_a   1.000
_cell.length_b   1.000
_cell.length_c   1.000
_cell.angle_alpha   90.00
_cell.angle_beta   90.00
_cell.angle_gamma   90.00
#
_symmetry.space_group_name_H-M   'P 1'
#
loop_
_entity.id
_entity.type
_entity.pdbx_description
1 polymer ?
#
loop_
_entity_poly.entity_id
_entity_poly.type
_entity_poly.pdbx_seq_one_letter_code
_entity_poly.pdbx_strand_id
1 'polypeptide(L)'
;MGKNVKVLAQLQEIDLKIDSACSEKQSLQEGISALERRVEEMRQDIAVHNAELEAVEGEKRALEENAAAETDAIARSETRLRDIKTQKEYQAVSKEIAAAKKVKSEIEEQMLQINTRCDALRAAIGDRERELQDLEAESINRKDELLARIGELDAVI
;
A
#
# COMPACT_ATOMS: atom_id res chain seq x y z
N MET A 1 68.83 19.23 1.40
CA MET A 1 67.65 19.24 0.51
C MET A 1 66.82 17.94 0.53
N GLY A 2 67.38 16.74 0.74
CA GLY A 2 66.60 15.48 0.67
C GLY A 2 65.62 15.16 1.83
N LYS A 3 65.77 15.77 3.02
CA LYS A 3 64.86 15.51 4.17
C LYS A 3 63.47 16.13 3.96
N ASN A 4 63.39 17.34 3.40
CA ASN A 4 62.11 18.03 3.18
C ASN A 4 61.28 17.32 2.10
N VAL A 5 61.92 16.78 1.07
CA VAL A 5 61.24 16.02 0.00
C VAL A 5 60.63 14.72 0.53
N LYS A 6 61.29 14.03 1.47
CA LYS A 6 60.72 12.82 2.11
C LYS A 6 59.51 13.13 2.97
N VAL A 7 59.55 14.22 3.73
CA VAL A 7 58.42 14.66 4.57
C VAL A 7 57.22 15.08 3.71
N LEU A 8 57.47 15.80 2.60
CA LEU A 8 56.44 16.16 1.63
C LEU A 8 55.80 14.93 0.96
N ALA A 9 56.59 13.92 0.59
CA ALA A 9 56.06 12.68 0.01
C ALA A 9 55.20 11.89 1.01
N GLN A 10 55.61 11.85 2.28
CA GLN A 10 54.83 11.22 3.35
C GLN A 10 53.51 11.96 3.62
N LEU A 11 53.54 13.30 3.58
CA LEU A 11 52.33 14.12 3.70
C LEU A 11 51.36 13.84 2.56
N GLN A 12 51.85 13.85 1.31
CA GLN A 12 51.02 13.53 0.13
C GLN A 12 50.41 12.12 0.20
N GLU A 13 51.14 11.14 0.74
CA GLU A 13 50.61 9.79 0.92
C GLU A 13 49.49 9.74 1.96
N ILE A 14 49.59 10.55 3.02
CA ILE A 14 48.53 10.70 4.04
C ILE A 14 47.32 11.41 3.43
N ASP A 15 47.54 12.50 2.69
CA ASP A 15 46.47 13.27 2.03
C ASP A 15 45.67 12.36 1.07
N LEU A 16 46.35 11.57 0.24
CA LEU A 16 45.70 10.62 -0.67
C LEU A 16 44.89 9.54 0.07
N LYS A 17 45.36 9.09 1.24
CA LYS A 17 44.62 8.13 2.08
C LYS A 17 43.37 8.75 2.68
N ILE A 18 43.45 10.00 3.15
CA ILE A 18 42.31 10.76 3.67
C ILE A 18 41.27 10.98 2.58
N ASP A 19 41.69 11.41 1.39
CA ASP A 19 40.79 11.63 0.25
C ASP A 19 40.06 10.34 -0.15
N SER A 20 40.79 9.21 -0.21
CA SER A 20 40.20 7.90 -0.50
C SER A 20 39.20 7.47 0.58
N ALA A 21 39.53 7.66 1.87
CA ALA A 21 38.65 7.31 2.98
C ALA A 21 37.39 8.20 3.02
N CYS A 22 37.53 9.49 2.72
CA CYS A 22 36.40 10.41 2.61
C CYS A 22 35.46 10.03 1.45
N SER A 23 36.01 9.66 0.30
CA SER A 23 35.22 9.19 -0.86
C SER A 23 34.51 7.87 -0.55
N GLU A 24 35.17 6.93 0.12
CA GLU A 24 34.54 5.66 0.55
C GLU A 24 33.40 5.94 1.53
N LYS A 25 33.64 6.77 2.55
CA LYS A 25 32.61 7.20 3.51
C LYS A 25 31.39 7.81 2.82
N GLN A 26 31.60 8.72 1.88
CA GLN A 26 30.50 9.34 1.15
C GLN A 26 29.67 8.28 0.39
N SER A 27 30.33 7.35 -0.30
CA SER A 27 29.63 6.27 -1.02
C SER A 27 28.82 5.36 -0.08
N LEU A 28 29.36 5.05 1.10
CA LEU A 28 28.64 4.27 2.12
C LEU A 28 27.43 5.01 2.66
N GLN A 29 27.54 6.32 2.92
CA GLN A 29 26.43 7.17 3.35
C GLN A 29 25.32 7.25 2.29
N GLU A 30 25.68 7.39 1.01
CA GLU A 30 24.74 7.34 -0.10
C GLU A 30 24.02 5.99 -0.18
N GLY A 31 24.73 4.89 0.09
CA GLY A 31 24.15 3.55 0.19
C GLY A 31 23.11 3.42 1.31
N ILE A 32 23.38 4.00 2.49
CA ILE A 32 22.41 4.05 3.61
C ILE A 32 21.16 4.83 3.21
N SER A 33 21.32 6.01 2.61
CA SER A 33 20.20 6.84 2.17
C SER A 33 19.36 6.16 1.07
N ALA A 34 19.99 5.40 0.18
CA ALA A 34 19.30 4.62 -0.84
C ALA A 34 18.43 3.50 -0.23
N LEU A 35 18.94 2.79 0.78
CA LEU A 35 18.19 1.78 1.51
C LEU A 35 16.98 2.39 2.23
N GLU A 36 17.18 3.53 2.91
CA GLU A 36 16.10 4.27 3.58
C GLU A 36 14.98 4.67 2.62
N ARG A 37 15.38 5.20 1.46
CA ARG A 37 14.44 5.61 0.44
C ARG A 37 13.63 4.42 -0.08
N ARG A 38 14.25 3.27 -0.31
CA ARG A 38 13.55 2.07 -0.79
C ARG A 38 12.52 1.55 0.23
N VAL A 39 12.87 1.56 1.52
CA VAL A 39 11.92 1.22 2.60
C VAL A 39 10.74 2.18 2.61
N GLU A 40 11.01 3.48 2.49
CA GLU A 40 9.96 4.51 2.48
C GLU A 40 9.04 4.43 1.25
N GLU A 41 9.61 4.18 0.06
CA GLU A 41 8.82 3.96 -1.17
C GLU A 41 7.87 2.77 -1.01
N MET A 42 8.33 1.66 -0.44
CA MET A 42 7.48 0.47 -0.20
C MET A 42 6.38 0.73 0.85
N ARG A 43 6.68 1.52 1.90
CA ARG A 43 5.67 1.97 2.88
C ARG A 43 4.60 2.85 2.24
N GLN A 44 5.00 3.75 1.34
CA GLN A 44 4.07 4.60 0.60
C GLN A 44 3.20 3.77 -0.34
N ASP A 45 3.76 2.79 -1.04
CA ASP A 45 2.98 1.87 -1.88
C ASP A 45 1.93 1.10 -1.06
N ILE A 46 2.29 0.60 0.12
CA ILE A 46 1.34 -0.06 1.04
C ILE A 46 0.25 0.93 1.49
N ALA A 47 0.61 2.18 1.81
CA ALA A 47 -0.35 3.20 2.20
C ALA A 47 -1.36 3.52 1.07
N VAL A 48 -0.90 3.59 -0.18
CA VAL A 48 -1.76 3.78 -1.36
C VAL A 48 -2.74 2.61 -1.51
N HIS A 49 -2.27 1.36 -1.39
CA HIS A 49 -3.16 0.19 -1.49
C HIS A 49 -4.17 0.13 -0.34
N ASN A 50 -3.77 0.51 0.88
CA ASN A 50 -4.70 0.60 2.01
C ASN A 50 -5.78 1.66 1.78
N ALA A 51 -5.41 2.83 1.24
CA ALA A 51 -6.38 3.87 0.90
C ALA A 51 -7.36 3.40 -0.22
N GLU A 52 -6.85 2.66 -1.20
CA GLU A 52 -7.71 2.04 -2.23
C GLU A 52 -8.68 1.02 -1.61
N LEU A 53 -8.19 0.15 -0.71
CA LEU A 53 -9.02 -0.82 -0.01
C LEU A 53 -10.13 -0.13 0.80
N GLU A 54 -9.81 0.95 1.53
CA GLU A 54 -10.79 1.72 2.28
C GLU A 54 -11.87 2.34 1.37
N ALA A 55 -11.48 2.88 0.21
CA ALA A 55 -12.41 3.42 -0.77
C ALA A 55 -13.37 2.34 -1.30
N VAL A 56 -12.85 1.17 -1.67
CA VAL A 56 -13.62 0.04 -2.17
C VAL A 56 -14.55 -0.55 -1.09
N GLU A 57 -14.10 -0.58 0.17
CA GLU A 57 -14.97 -0.95 1.30
C GLU A 57 -16.09 0.08 1.53
N GLY A 58 -15.82 1.37 1.29
CA GLY A 58 -16.84 2.42 1.28
C GLY A 58 -17.90 2.19 0.21
N GLU A 59 -17.48 1.87 -1.03
CA GLU A 59 -18.39 1.50 -2.13
C GLU A 59 -19.24 0.29 -1.76
N LYS A 60 -18.64 -0.74 -1.15
CA LYS A 60 -19.36 -1.92 -0.66
C LYS A 60 -20.49 -1.55 0.31
N ARG A 61 -20.20 -0.70 1.30
CA ARG A 61 -21.21 -0.28 2.30
C ARG A 61 -22.37 0.46 1.64
N ALA A 62 -22.09 1.33 0.67
CA ALA A 62 -23.13 2.03 -0.07
C ALA A 62 -24.03 1.06 -0.87
N LEU A 63 -23.46 0.02 -1.49
CA LEU A 63 -24.25 -1.03 -2.15
C LEU A 63 -25.08 -1.85 -1.15
N GLU A 64 -24.54 -2.17 0.02
CA GLU A 64 -25.27 -2.87 1.09
C GLU A 64 -26.50 -2.06 1.57
N GLU A 65 -26.33 -0.74 1.75
CA GLU A 65 -27.43 0.17 2.09
C GLU A 65 -28.50 0.22 0.98
N ASN A 66 -28.08 0.29 -0.29
CA ASN A 66 -29.00 0.26 -1.43
C ASN A 66 -29.76 -1.07 -1.51
N ALA A 67 -29.09 -2.20 -1.32
CA ALA A 67 -29.73 -3.53 -1.32
C ALA A 67 -30.76 -3.67 -0.17
N ALA A 68 -30.46 -3.09 0.99
CA ALA A 68 -31.38 -3.04 2.12
C ALA A 68 -32.62 -2.19 1.79
N ALA A 69 -32.43 -1.00 1.20
CA ALA A 69 -33.53 -0.14 0.78
C ALA A 69 -34.44 -0.81 -0.26
N GLU A 70 -33.87 -1.50 -1.26
CA GLU A 70 -34.64 -2.27 -2.25
C GLU A 70 -35.41 -3.43 -1.60
N THR A 71 -34.81 -4.10 -0.62
CA THR A 71 -35.47 -5.17 0.13
C THR A 71 -36.69 -4.66 0.90
N ASP A 72 -36.57 -3.49 1.54
CA ASP A 72 -37.69 -2.83 2.22
C ASP A 72 -38.78 -2.38 1.25
N ALA A 73 -38.40 -1.84 0.08
CA ALA A 73 -39.33 -1.43 -0.96
C ALA A 73 -40.12 -2.63 -1.52
N ILE A 74 -39.46 -3.77 -1.74
CA ILE A 74 -40.09 -5.02 -2.13
C ILE A 74 -41.09 -5.47 -1.06
N ALA A 75 -40.70 -5.48 0.22
CA ALA A 75 -41.58 -5.92 1.31
C ALA A 75 -42.84 -5.06 1.45
N ARG A 76 -42.71 -3.73 1.28
CA ARG A 76 -43.85 -2.79 1.27
C ARG A 76 -44.78 -3.06 0.08
N SER A 77 -44.19 -3.27 -1.09
CA SER A 77 -44.94 -3.55 -2.33
C SER A 77 -45.68 -4.89 -2.26
N GLU A 78 -45.04 -5.93 -1.70
CA GLU A 78 -45.65 -7.23 -1.46
C GLU A 78 -46.81 -7.16 -0.47
N THR A 79 -46.68 -6.32 0.57
CA THR A 79 -47.78 -6.07 1.51
C THR A 79 -48.96 -5.39 0.81
N ARG A 80 -48.70 -4.32 0.04
CA ARG A 80 -49.72 -3.61 -0.74
C ARG A 80 -50.44 -4.53 -1.73
N LEU A 81 -49.72 -5.47 -2.33
CA LEU A 81 -50.26 -6.41 -3.31
C LEU A 81 -51.33 -7.34 -2.73
N ARG A 82 -51.31 -7.62 -1.42
CA ARG A 82 -52.33 -8.44 -0.73
C ARG A 82 -53.69 -7.74 -0.61
N ASP A 83 -53.71 -6.41 -0.59
CA ASP A 83 -54.93 -5.62 -0.38
C ASP A 83 -55.58 -5.16 -1.70
N ILE A 84 -54.92 -5.39 -2.84
CA ILE A 84 -55.39 -4.96 -4.16
C ILE A 84 -56.49 -5.89 -4.68
N LYS A 85 -57.63 -5.30 -5.02
CA LYS A 85 -58.80 -6.03 -5.56
C LYS A 85 -58.93 -5.94 -7.08
N THR A 86 -58.20 -5.02 -7.72
CA THR A 86 -58.31 -4.80 -9.17
C THR A 86 -57.16 -5.47 -9.93
N GLN A 87 -57.48 -6.18 -11.01
CA GLN A 87 -56.49 -6.92 -11.80
C GLN A 87 -55.40 -6.01 -12.40
N LYS A 88 -55.76 -4.78 -12.79
CA LYS A 88 -54.81 -3.81 -13.37
C LYS A 88 -53.79 -3.33 -12.34
N GLU A 89 -54.22 -2.98 -11.13
CA GLU A 89 -53.31 -2.56 -10.07
C GLU A 89 -52.43 -3.72 -9.61
N TYR A 90 -52.97 -4.93 -9.55
CA TYR A 90 -52.20 -6.13 -9.19
C TYR A 90 -51.04 -6.36 -10.17
N GLN A 91 -51.34 -6.31 -11.48
CA GLN A 91 -50.31 -6.46 -12.52
C GLN A 91 -49.27 -5.34 -12.50
N ALA A 92 -49.67 -4.10 -12.17
CA ALA A 92 -48.75 -2.99 -12.05
C ALA A 92 -47.76 -3.20 -10.90
N VAL A 93 -48.26 -3.49 -9.69
CA VAL A 93 -47.41 -3.72 -8.50
C VAL A 93 -46.56 -4.99 -8.65
N SER A 94 -47.08 -6.03 -9.29
CA SER A 94 -46.28 -7.24 -9.60
C SER A 94 -45.08 -6.93 -10.50
N LYS A 95 -45.26 -6.06 -11.51
CA LYS A 95 -44.14 -5.61 -12.36
C LYS A 95 -43.14 -4.75 -11.59
N GLU A 96 -43.61 -3.88 -10.71
CA GLU A 96 -42.76 -3.06 -9.84
C GLU A 96 -41.89 -3.94 -8.93
N ILE A 97 -42.49 -4.95 -8.28
CA ILE A 97 -41.74 -5.93 -7.47
C ILE A 97 -40.72 -6.70 -8.31
N ALA A 98 -41.08 -7.11 -9.52
CA ALA A 98 -40.16 -7.81 -10.41
C ALA A 98 -38.98 -6.92 -10.83
N ALA A 99 -39.22 -5.64 -11.10
CA ALA A 99 -38.18 -4.66 -11.41
C ALA A 99 -37.25 -4.42 -10.20
N ALA A 100 -37.81 -4.23 -9.00
CA ALA A 100 -37.02 -4.05 -7.77
C ALA A 100 -36.17 -5.29 -7.46
N LYS A 101 -36.72 -6.51 -7.63
CA LYS A 101 -35.97 -7.77 -7.49
C LYS A 101 -34.82 -7.87 -8.50
N LYS A 102 -35.00 -7.36 -9.73
CA LYS A 102 -33.94 -7.32 -10.74
C LYS A 102 -32.82 -6.36 -10.32
N VAL A 103 -33.16 -5.14 -9.90
CA VAL A 103 -32.19 -4.14 -9.41
C VAL A 103 -31.41 -4.69 -8.22
N LYS A 104 -32.10 -5.31 -7.26
CA LYS A 104 -31.44 -5.96 -6.12
C LYS A 104 -30.44 -7.04 -6.56
N SER A 105 -30.82 -7.90 -7.52
CA SER A 105 -29.91 -8.92 -8.06
C SER A 105 -28.68 -8.31 -8.74
N GLU A 106 -28.84 -7.19 -9.44
CA GLU A 106 -27.72 -6.46 -10.05
C GLU A 106 -26.77 -5.88 -8.98
N ILE A 107 -27.32 -5.33 -7.88
CA ILE A 107 -26.54 -4.85 -6.73
C ILE A 107 -25.78 -6.00 -6.06
N GLU A 108 -26.42 -7.16 -5.87
CA GLU A 108 -25.78 -8.35 -5.29
C GLU A 108 -24.61 -8.86 -6.15
N GLU A 109 -24.75 -8.81 -7.48
CA GLU A 109 -23.66 -9.14 -8.41
C GLU A 109 -22.50 -8.14 -8.33
N GLN A 110 -22.79 -6.84 -8.24
CA GLN A 110 -21.78 -5.81 -8.02
C GLN A 110 -21.05 -6.00 -6.68
N MET A 111 -21.77 -6.32 -5.60
CA MET A 111 -21.17 -6.62 -4.31
C MET A 111 -20.22 -7.82 -4.36
N LEU A 112 -20.54 -8.86 -5.15
CA LEU A 112 -19.65 -10.01 -5.34
C LEU A 112 -18.33 -9.60 -6.03
N GLN A 113 -18.42 -8.75 -7.05
CA GLN A 113 -17.24 -8.20 -7.73
C GLN A 113 -16.39 -7.34 -6.77
N ILE A 114 -17.03 -6.49 -5.97
CA ILE A 114 -16.34 -5.66 -4.97
C ILE A 114 -15.65 -6.52 -3.91
N ASN A 115 -16.30 -7.57 -3.39
CA ASN A 115 -15.67 -8.49 -2.43
C ASN A 115 -14.42 -9.15 -3.03
N THR A 116 -14.49 -9.59 -4.29
CA THR A 116 -13.34 -10.18 -4.99
C THR A 116 -12.19 -9.17 -5.11
N ARG A 117 -12.50 -7.90 -5.40
CA ARG A 117 -11.50 -6.81 -5.44
C ARG A 117 -10.90 -6.52 -4.06
N CYS A 118 -11.71 -6.47 -3.00
CA CYS A 118 -11.21 -6.30 -1.62
C CYS A 118 -10.25 -7.43 -1.25
N ASP A 119 -10.60 -8.68 -1.55
CA ASP A 119 -9.78 -9.84 -1.21
C ASP A 119 -8.45 -9.81 -1.97
N ALA A 120 -8.46 -9.45 -3.25
CA ALA A 120 -7.25 -9.27 -4.05
C ALA A 120 -6.35 -8.14 -3.50
N LEU A 121 -6.93 -7.00 -3.13
CA LEU A 121 -6.19 -5.89 -2.52
C LEU A 121 -5.57 -6.29 -1.17
N ARG A 122 -6.33 -6.98 -0.31
CA ARG A 122 -5.84 -7.47 0.98
C ARG A 122 -4.69 -8.46 0.83
N ALA A 123 -4.79 -9.38 -0.14
CA ALA A 123 -3.69 -10.30 -0.45
C ALA A 123 -2.44 -9.52 -0.90
N ALA A 124 -2.61 -8.57 -1.82
CA ALA A 124 -1.51 -7.77 -2.35
C ALA A 124 -0.87 -6.84 -1.30
N ILE A 125 -1.65 -6.33 -0.34
CA ILE A 125 -1.13 -5.60 0.83
C ILE A 125 -0.33 -6.55 1.71
N GLY A 126 -0.89 -7.71 2.06
CA GLY A 126 -0.23 -8.67 2.93
C GLY A 126 1.08 -9.21 2.37
N ASP A 127 1.18 -9.41 1.04
CA ASP A 127 2.42 -9.81 0.40
C ASP A 127 3.47 -8.68 0.46
N ARG A 128 3.08 -7.43 0.19
CA ARG A 128 3.97 -6.26 0.30
C ARG A 128 4.42 -5.98 1.73
N GLU A 129 3.56 -6.20 2.71
CA GLU A 129 3.92 -6.06 4.13
C GLU A 129 4.99 -7.08 4.53
N ARG A 130 4.93 -8.32 4.00
CA ARG A 130 6.00 -9.31 4.20
C ARG A 130 7.29 -8.89 3.51
N GLU A 131 7.21 -8.44 2.26
CA GLU A 131 8.38 -7.93 1.54
C GLU A 131 9.02 -6.73 2.26
N LEU A 132 8.21 -5.86 2.85
CA LEU A 132 8.68 -4.73 3.65
C LEU A 132 9.39 -5.20 4.92
N GLN A 133 8.83 -6.19 5.63
CA GLN A 133 9.48 -6.73 6.83
C GLN A 133 10.85 -7.35 6.51
N ASP A 134 10.94 -8.11 5.41
CA ASP A 134 12.19 -8.69 4.95
C ASP A 134 13.20 -7.60 4.56
N LEU A 135 12.75 -6.58 3.81
CA LEU A 135 13.57 -5.45 3.40
C LEU A 135 14.05 -4.61 4.61
N GLU A 136 13.21 -4.39 5.61
CA GLU A 136 13.57 -3.67 6.83
C GLU A 136 14.61 -4.45 7.63
N ALA A 137 14.44 -5.77 7.78
CA ALA A 137 15.41 -6.63 8.45
C ALA A 137 16.77 -6.64 7.72
N GLU A 138 16.75 -6.79 6.39
CA GLU A 138 17.97 -6.69 5.56
C GLU A 138 18.61 -5.31 5.67
N SER A 139 17.80 -4.25 5.61
CA SER A 139 18.29 -2.87 5.68
C SER A 139 18.90 -2.55 7.04
N ILE A 140 18.38 -3.06 8.16
CA ILE A 140 18.96 -2.84 9.48
C ILE A 140 20.35 -3.47 9.54
N ASN A 141 20.47 -4.75 9.19
CA ASN A 141 21.75 -5.45 9.18
C ASN A 141 22.76 -4.74 8.28
N ARG A 142 22.33 -4.35 7.07
CA ARG A 142 23.19 -3.69 6.11
C ARG A 142 23.62 -2.30 6.58
N LYS A 143 22.73 -1.53 7.20
CA LYS A 143 23.08 -0.22 7.77
C LYS A 143 24.07 -0.35 8.91
N ASP A 144 23.91 -1.33 9.79
CA ASP A 144 24.83 -1.55 10.90
C ASP A 144 26.25 -1.87 10.39
N GLU A 145 26.37 -2.70 9.36
CA GLU A 145 27.65 -2.97 8.67
C GLU A 145 28.26 -1.71 8.06
N LEU A 146 27.45 -0.93 7.33
CA LEU A 146 27.91 0.30 6.67
C LEU A 146 28.33 1.37 7.71
N LEU A 147 27.59 1.51 8.81
CA LEU A 147 27.91 2.43 9.90
C LEU A 147 29.17 2.01 10.66
N ALA A 148 29.36 0.71 10.90
CA ALA A 148 30.60 0.19 11.48
C ALA A 148 31.79 0.53 10.58
N ARG A 149 31.65 0.34 9.27
CA ARG A 149 32.69 0.67 8.30
C ARG A 149 32.99 2.18 8.23
N ILE A 150 31.96 3.03 8.30
CA ILE A 150 32.14 4.48 8.41
C ILE A 150 32.90 4.84 9.69
N GLY A 151 32.60 4.19 10.82
CA GLY A 151 33.32 4.38 12.08
C GLY A 151 34.80 3.99 12.01
N GLU A 152 35.13 2.92 11.27
CA GLU A 152 36.53 2.55 11.00
C GLU A 152 37.25 3.61 10.16
N LEU A 153 36.59 4.15 9.13
CA LEU A 153 37.16 5.21 8.28
C LEU A 153 37.36 6.52 9.06
N ASP A 154 36.42 6.87 9.93
CA ASP A 154 36.51 8.05 10.80
C ASP A 154 37.61 7.94 11.87
N ALA A 155 38.10 6.73 12.18
CA ALA A 155 39.25 6.54 13.06
C ALA A 155 40.61 6.72 12.34
N VAL A 156 40.60 6.71 11.00
CA VAL A 156 41.80 6.82 10.13
C VAL A 156 41.98 8.24 9.59
N ILE A 157 40.89 8.99 9.45
CA ILE A 157 40.84 10.41 9.07
C ILE A 157 41.11 11.29 10.30
#